data_AF-L7FLJ6-F1
#
_entry.id   AF-L7FLJ6-F1
#
_cell.length_a   1.000
_cell.length_b   1.000
_cell.length_c   1.000
_cell.angle_alpha   90.00
_cell.angle_beta   90.00
_cell.angle_gamma   90.00
#
_symmetry.space_group_name_H-M   'P 1'
#
loop_
_entity.id
_entity.type
_entity.pdbx_description
1 polymer ?
#
loop_
_entity_poly.entity_id
_entity_poly.type
_entity_poly.pdbx_seq_one_letter_code
_entity_poly.pdbx_strand_id
1 'polypeptide(L)'
;MQMQSTLYKKIESSVDSIEKSTQSSLKLHTESRIRSDFRNIRNYQVYEQGVMLALLNSMFDITIKQPLKKANVFEQIVRIQSIVVENDVIDIEEFCDQRCKERFALDLKNGVPMKTAKRRIETNRVNEMLFVLADFLTEYSFEFTTKVVNGKKKTLKGETVKKIASGNFVINEREIRTKGKEINKKTLGLLGKQAKVVIPRGTISVF
;
A
#
# COMPACT_ATOMS: atom_id res chain seq x y z
N MET A 1 -58.37 7.07 31.87
CA MET A 1 -57.07 6.41 32.15
C MET A 1 -56.39 5.80 30.90
N GLN A 2 -57.12 5.35 29.87
CA GLN A 2 -56.53 4.76 28.64
C GLN A 2 -55.76 5.75 27.74
N MET A 3 -56.10 7.05 27.75
CA MET A 3 -55.52 8.04 26.83
C MET A 3 -54.05 8.39 27.10
N GLN A 4 -53.60 8.30 28.36
CA GLN A 4 -52.18 8.54 28.69
C GLN A 4 -51.29 7.37 28.25
N SER A 5 -51.75 6.12 28.38
CA SER A 5 -51.02 4.92 27.94
C SER A 5 -50.69 4.92 26.43
N THR A 6 -51.61 5.39 25.59
CA THR A 6 -51.42 5.43 24.13
C THR A 6 -50.41 6.52 23.73
N LEU A 7 -50.39 7.63 24.46
CA LEU A 7 -49.45 8.73 24.22
C LEU A 7 -48.02 8.30 24.59
N TYR A 8 -47.83 7.63 25.72
CA TYR A 8 -46.52 7.10 26.14
C TYR A 8 -45.95 6.08 25.16
N LYS A 9 -46.74 5.11 24.68
CA LYS A 9 -46.30 4.13 23.68
C LYS A 9 -45.89 4.77 22.34
N LYS A 10 -46.53 5.87 21.95
CA LYS A 10 -46.21 6.62 20.72
C LYS A 10 -44.91 7.42 20.86
N ILE A 11 -44.62 7.90 22.07
CA ILE A 11 -43.35 8.58 22.37
C ILE A 11 -42.21 7.57 22.37
N GLU A 12 -42.34 6.41 23.03
CA GLU A 12 -41.31 5.36 23.03
C GLU A 12 -40.97 4.86 21.63
N SER A 13 -41.97 4.57 20.78
CA SER A 13 -41.72 4.12 19.41
C SER A 13 -41.05 5.19 18.53
N SER A 14 -41.30 6.47 18.81
CA SER A 14 -40.65 7.59 18.13
C SER A 14 -39.19 7.74 18.59
N VAL A 15 -38.92 7.57 19.89
CA VAL A 15 -37.55 7.60 20.45
C VAL A 15 -36.71 6.45 19.89
N ASP A 16 -37.24 5.22 19.87
CA ASP A 16 -36.56 4.05 19.28
C ASP A 16 -36.21 4.24 17.80
N SER A 17 -37.08 4.94 17.05
CA SER A 17 -36.87 5.22 15.62
C SER A 17 -35.79 6.30 15.41
N ILE A 18 -35.72 7.29 16.30
CA ILE A 18 -34.67 8.32 16.31
C ILE A 18 -33.32 7.70 16.71
N GLU A 19 -33.29 6.81 17.69
CA GLU A 19 -32.05 6.13 18.11
C GLU A 19 -31.51 5.21 17.01
N LYS A 20 -32.37 4.42 16.35
CA LYS A 20 -31.96 3.56 15.23
C LYS A 20 -31.44 4.34 14.02
N SER A 21 -32.06 5.47 13.68
CA SER A 21 -31.61 6.33 12.58
C SER A 21 -30.30 7.06 12.90
N THR A 22 -30.10 7.45 14.16
CA THR A 22 -28.86 8.07 14.66
C THR A 22 -27.70 7.07 14.67
N GLN A 23 -27.94 5.84 15.17
CA GLN A 23 -26.93 4.77 15.15
C GLN A 23 -26.55 4.33 13.73
N SER A 24 -27.51 4.31 12.80
CA SER A 24 -27.26 4.04 11.37
C SER A 24 -26.37 5.13 10.74
N SER A 25 -26.67 6.40 11.00
CA SER A 25 -25.90 7.54 10.48
C SER A 25 -24.47 7.59 11.03
N LEU A 26 -24.28 7.28 12.32
CA LEU A 26 -22.95 7.17 12.95
C LEU A 26 -22.13 6.00 12.39
N LYS A 27 -22.76 4.85 12.13
CA LYS A 27 -22.10 3.71 11.48
C LYS A 27 -21.64 4.06 10.06
N LEU A 28 -22.51 4.68 9.26
CA LEU A 28 -22.18 5.13 7.89
C LEU A 28 -21.01 6.11 7.87
N HIS A 29 -20.99 7.10 8.77
CA HIS A 29 -19.88 8.06 8.87
C HIS A 29 -18.56 7.39 9.26
N THR A 30 -18.62 6.46 10.20
CA THR A 30 -17.44 5.70 10.65
C THR A 30 -16.90 4.79 9.55
N GLU A 31 -17.77 4.08 8.83
CA GLU A 31 -17.38 3.24 7.70
C GLU A 31 -16.79 4.06 6.54
N SER A 32 -17.35 5.24 6.27
CA SER A 32 -16.83 6.19 5.28
C SER A 32 -15.40 6.63 5.62
N ARG A 33 -15.16 7.00 6.89
CA ARG A 33 -13.81 7.37 7.39
C ARG A 33 -12.82 6.21 7.32
N ILE A 34 -13.21 5.00 7.75
CA ILE A 34 -12.34 3.81 7.67
C ILE A 34 -11.96 3.52 6.21
N ARG A 35 -12.92 3.64 5.29
CA ARG A 35 -12.68 3.44 3.85
C ARG A 35 -11.74 4.51 3.28
N SER A 36 -11.89 5.77 3.68
CA SER A 36 -10.97 6.84 3.27
C SER A 36 -9.56 6.61 3.79
N ASP A 37 -9.41 6.18 5.04
CA ASP A 37 -8.10 5.92 5.65
C ASP A 37 -7.38 4.76 4.97
N PHE A 38 -8.10 3.66 4.71
CA PHE A 38 -7.55 2.52 3.98
C PHE A 38 -7.08 2.93 2.57
N ARG A 39 -7.90 3.67 1.84
CA ARG A 39 -7.56 4.17 0.50
C ARG A 39 -6.32 5.06 0.54
N ASN A 40 -6.25 5.97 1.50
CA ASN A 40 -5.14 6.91 1.65
C ASN A 40 -3.83 6.19 1.97
N ILE A 41 -3.86 5.19 2.85
CA ILE A 41 -2.69 4.36 3.18
C ILE A 41 -2.21 3.61 1.93
N ARG A 42 -3.13 2.94 1.20
CA ARG A 42 -2.76 2.17 0.00
C ARG A 42 -2.24 3.06 -1.12
N ASN A 43 -2.87 4.20 -1.35
CA ASN A 43 -2.38 5.18 -2.32
C ASN A 43 -0.98 5.68 -1.95
N TYR A 44 -0.71 5.92 -0.66
CA TYR A 44 0.62 6.34 -0.24
C TYR A 44 1.68 5.28 -0.55
N GLN A 45 1.40 4.01 -0.30
CA GLN A 45 2.29 2.89 -0.67
C GLN A 45 2.58 2.84 -2.18
N VAL A 46 1.56 3.10 -3.01
CA VAL A 46 1.73 3.21 -4.46
C VAL A 46 2.66 4.36 -4.83
N TYR A 47 2.56 5.49 -4.12
CA TYR A 47 3.40 6.66 -4.39
C TYR A 47 4.84 6.47 -3.90
N GLU A 48 5.03 5.85 -2.73
CA GLU A 48 6.35 5.41 -2.24
C GLU A 48 7.02 4.50 -3.26
N GLN A 49 6.29 3.48 -3.75
CA GLN A 49 6.79 2.60 -4.80
C GLN A 49 7.15 3.38 -6.07
N GLY A 50 6.28 4.30 -6.51
CA GLY A 50 6.53 5.11 -7.69
C GLY A 50 7.86 5.87 -7.60
N VAL A 51 8.09 6.59 -6.49
CA VAL A 51 9.36 7.32 -6.30
C VAL A 51 10.55 6.37 -6.30
N MET A 52 10.53 5.30 -5.51
CA MET A 52 11.65 4.36 -5.43
C MET A 52 11.93 3.69 -6.79
N LEU A 53 10.87 3.38 -7.54
CA LEU A 53 10.98 2.81 -8.88
C LEU A 53 11.63 3.77 -9.88
N ALA A 54 11.32 5.07 -9.82
CA ALA A 54 12.00 6.07 -10.66
C ALA A 54 13.48 6.20 -10.30
N LEU A 55 13.80 6.24 -9.00
CA LEU A 55 15.19 6.32 -8.53
C LEU A 55 15.99 5.09 -8.99
N LEU A 56 15.44 3.90 -8.82
CA LEU A 56 16.08 2.67 -9.32
C LEU A 56 16.20 2.67 -10.85
N ASN A 57 15.17 3.11 -11.57
CA ASN A 57 15.25 3.14 -13.03
C ASN A 57 16.26 4.16 -13.55
N SER A 58 16.64 5.17 -12.76
CA SER A 58 17.75 6.06 -13.16
C SER A 58 19.10 5.31 -13.24
N MET A 59 19.22 4.16 -12.56
CA MET A 59 20.44 3.36 -12.47
C MET A 59 20.34 2.02 -13.21
N PHE A 60 19.12 1.45 -13.35
CA PHE A 60 18.91 0.09 -13.84
C PHE A 60 17.79 -0.04 -14.87
N ASP A 61 17.89 -1.08 -15.70
CA ASP A 61 16.77 -1.56 -16.49
C ASP A 61 15.81 -2.31 -15.58
N ILE A 62 14.52 -1.99 -15.67
CA ILE A 62 13.51 -2.59 -14.80
C ILE A 62 12.43 -3.23 -15.64
N THR A 63 12.11 -4.47 -15.27
CA THR A 63 11.08 -5.23 -15.95
C THR A 63 9.81 -5.26 -15.11
N ILE A 64 8.70 -4.83 -15.69
CA ILE A 64 7.39 -4.79 -15.01
C ILE A 64 6.36 -5.65 -15.74
N LYS A 65 5.32 -6.08 -15.03
CA LYS A 65 4.25 -6.98 -15.51
C LYS A 65 2.87 -6.41 -15.27
N GLN A 66 1.89 -6.94 -16.00
CA GLN A 66 0.49 -6.68 -15.70
C GLN A 66 0.14 -7.12 -14.28
N PRO A 67 -0.66 -6.31 -13.55
CA PRO A 67 -1.19 -6.72 -12.28
C PRO A 67 -2.13 -7.91 -12.47
N LEU A 68 -2.05 -8.89 -11.56
CA LEU A 68 -2.94 -10.05 -11.59
C LEU A 68 -4.42 -9.67 -11.34
N LYS A 69 -4.63 -8.61 -10.56
CA LYS A 69 -5.95 -8.08 -10.22
C LYS A 69 -5.90 -6.56 -10.34
N LYS A 70 -6.93 -5.99 -10.97
CA LYS A 70 -7.10 -4.53 -11.05
C LYS A 70 -7.56 -3.97 -9.70
N ALA A 71 -6.87 -2.95 -9.21
CA ALA A 71 -7.31 -2.20 -8.05
C ALA A 71 -8.51 -1.30 -8.39
N ASN A 72 -9.59 -1.42 -7.60
CA ASN A 72 -10.82 -0.64 -7.81
C ASN A 72 -11.01 0.48 -6.76
N VAL A 73 -10.35 0.38 -5.60
CA VAL A 73 -10.55 1.29 -4.46
C VAL A 73 -9.40 2.28 -4.30
N PHE A 74 -8.18 1.88 -4.67
CA PHE A 74 -6.95 2.65 -4.58
C PHE A 74 -6.20 2.55 -5.92
N GLU A 75 -5.15 3.34 -6.09
CA GLU A 75 -4.35 3.35 -7.32
C GLU A 75 -3.63 2.01 -7.52
N GLN A 76 -3.40 1.65 -8.78
CA GLN A 76 -2.77 0.37 -9.09
C GLN A 76 -1.30 0.40 -8.71
N ILE A 77 -0.86 -0.60 -7.94
CA ILE A 77 0.55 -0.84 -7.66
C ILE A 77 1.22 -1.47 -8.88
N VAL A 78 2.46 -1.07 -9.18
CA VAL A 78 3.26 -1.65 -10.27
C VAL A 78 3.80 -3.00 -9.80
N ARG A 79 3.65 -4.02 -10.65
CA ARG A 79 4.23 -5.34 -10.41
C ARG A 79 5.61 -5.39 -11.05
N ILE A 80 6.66 -5.33 -10.22
CA ILE A 80 8.05 -5.40 -10.65
C ILE A 80 8.44 -6.88 -10.71
N GLN A 81 8.96 -7.33 -11.84
CA GLN A 81 9.48 -8.68 -12.01
C GLN A 81 10.96 -8.73 -11.65
N SER A 82 11.78 -7.92 -12.30
CA SER A 82 13.23 -8.02 -12.17
C SER A 82 13.91 -6.68 -12.39
N ILE A 83 15.12 -6.57 -11.85
CA ILE A 83 16.05 -5.46 -12.04
C ILE A 83 17.33 -6.05 -12.65
N VAL A 84 17.88 -5.40 -13.69
CA VAL A 84 19.15 -5.79 -14.29
C VAL A 84 20.27 -4.94 -13.69
N VAL A 85 21.24 -5.58 -13.08
CA VAL A 85 22.42 -4.94 -12.49
C VAL A 85 23.64 -5.49 -13.21
N GLU A 86 24.27 -4.64 -14.03
CA GLU A 86 25.38 -5.04 -14.90
C GLU A 86 25.02 -6.24 -15.80
N ASN A 87 25.56 -7.42 -15.53
CA ASN A 87 25.31 -8.66 -16.27
C ASN A 87 24.35 -9.62 -15.54
N ASP A 88 23.88 -9.24 -14.35
CA ASP A 88 23.02 -10.06 -13.50
C ASP A 88 21.56 -9.60 -13.57
N VAL A 89 20.66 -10.57 -13.41
CA VAL A 89 19.21 -10.33 -13.34
C VAL A 89 18.72 -10.75 -11.96
N ILE A 90 18.21 -9.78 -11.21
CA ILE A 90 17.65 -10.02 -9.88
C ILE A 90 16.14 -10.17 -10.02
N ASP A 91 15.60 -11.35 -9.70
CA ASP A 91 14.15 -11.58 -9.66
C ASP A 91 13.54 -11.05 -8.35
N ILE A 92 12.98 -9.85 -8.45
CA ILE A 92 12.34 -9.14 -7.33
C ILE A 92 11.02 -9.79 -6.92
N GLU A 93 10.29 -10.33 -7.90
CA GLU A 93 9.01 -11.00 -7.66
C GLU A 93 9.20 -12.28 -6.85
N GLU A 94 10.13 -13.13 -7.25
CA GLU A 94 10.47 -14.37 -6.55
C GLU A 94 10.98 -14.10 -5.13
N PHE A 95 11.87 -13.10 -4.97
CA PHE A 95 12.37 -12.69 -3.67
C PHE A 95 11.24 -12.27 -2.72
N CYS A 96 10.31 -11.42 -3.19
CA CYS A 96 9.17 -10.97 -2.39
C CYS A 96 8.24 -12.14 -2.02
N ASP A 97 7.99 -13.07 -2.94
CA ASP A 97 7.15 -14.23 -2.70
C ASP A 97 7.78 -15.19 -1.68
N GLN A 98 9.10 -15.38 -1.72
CA GLN A 98 9.82 -16.18 -0.74
C GLN A 98 9.73 -15.56 0.66
N ARG A 99 9.98 -14.25 0.80
CA ARG A 99 9.81 -13.54 2.08
C ARG A 99 8.38 -13.59 2.60
N CYS A 100 7.38 -13.53 1.71
CA CYS A 100 5.98 -13.69 2.11
C CYS A 100 5.67 -15.08 2.66
N LYS A 101 6.24 -16.15 2.08
CA LYS A 101 6.10 -17.53 2.58
C LYS A 101 6.73 -17.68 3.96
N GLU A 102 7.92 -17.14 4.16
CA GLU A 102 8.62 -17.14 5.45
C GLU A 102 7.80 -16.44 6.53
N ARG A 103 7.27 -15.25 6.22
CA ARG A 103 6.39 -14.50 7.12
C ARG A 103 5.10 -15.24 7.44
N PHE A 104 4.51 -15.90 6.44
CA PHE A 104 3.33 -16.71 6.64
C PHE A 104 3.61 -17.89 7.60
N ALA A 105 4.73 -18.60 7.41
CA ALA A 105 5.15 -19.67 8.31
C ALA A 105 5.40 -19.15 9.74
N LEU A 106 6.02 -17.97 9.88
CA LEU A 106 6.24 -17.33 11.17
C LEU A 106 4.92 -16.93 11.86
N ASP A 107 3.93 -16.43 11.11
CA ASP A 107 2.60 -16.13 11.63
C ASP A 107 1.94 -17.38 12.23
N LEU A 108 1.98 -18.51 11.51
CA LEU A 108 1.45 -19.79 12.00
C LEU A 108 2.19 -20.25 13.26
N LYS A 109 3.53 -20.17 13.27
CA LYS A 109 4.37 -20.51 14.43
C LYS A 109 4.03 -19.66 15.66
N ASN A 110 3.66 -18.40 15.46
CA ASN A 110 3.28 -17.47 16.52
C ASN A 110 1.81 -17.58 16.98
N GLY A 111 1.09 -18.59 16.48
CA GLY A 111 -0.32 -18.86 16.83
C GLY A 111 -1.32 -17.95 16.13
N VAL A 112 -0.96 -17.31 15.01
CA VAL A 112 -1.91 -16.55 14.19
C VAL A 112 -2.82 -17.54 13.46
N PRO A 113 -4.15 -17.39 13.50
CA PRO A 113 -5.06 -18.28 12.78
C PRO A 113 -4.77 -18.29 11.27
N MET A 114 -4.83 -19.48 10.66
CA MET A 114 -4.56 -19.71 9.23
C MET A 114 -5.28 -18.71 8.32
N LYS A 115 -6.58 -18.47 8.56
CA LYS A 115 -7.39 -17.50 7.81
C LYS A 115 -6.81 -16.08 7.87
N THR A 116 -6.34 -15.68 9.05
CA THR A 116 -5.72 -14.35 9.28
C THR A 116 -4.35 -14.27 8.61
N ALA A 117 -3.52 -15.31 8.74
CA ALA A 117 -2.21 -15.39 8.10
C ALA A 117 -2.35 -15.32 6.57
N LYS A 118 -3.27 -16.09 5.98
CA LYS A 118 -3.56 -16.08 4.53
C LYS A 118 -4.00 -14.70 4.04
N ARG A 119 -4.86 -14.02 4.79
CA ARG A 119 -5.32 -12.65 4.48
C ARG A 119 -4.16 -11.63 4.51
N ARG A 120 -3.15 -11.83 5.35
CA ARG A 120 -2.01 -10.91 5.48
C ARG A 120 -1.03 -11.00 4.30
N ILE A 121 -0.98 -12.12 3.58
CA ILE A 121 -0.03 -12.33 2.46
C ILE A 121 -0.09 -11.18 1.45
N GLU A 122 -1.28 -10.77 1.00
CA GLU A 122 -1.41 -9.68 0.01
C GLU A 122 -0.86 -8.34 0.54
N THR A 123 -1.04 -8.07 1.84
CA THR A 123 -0.50 -6.85 2.46
C THR A 123 1.01 -6.94 2.64
N ASN A 124 1.51 -8.11 3.06
CA ASN A 124 2.93 -8.35 3.21
C ASN A 124 3.65 -8.25 1.88
N ARG A 125 3.07 -8.73 0.77
CA ARG A 125 3.69 -8.62 -0.55
C ARG A 125 3.97 -7.18 -0.96
N VAL A 126 3.02 -6.27 -0.70
CA VAL A 126 3.24 -4.83 -0.93
C VAL A 126 4.37 -4.30 -0.05
N ASN A 127 4.39 -4.68 1.23
CA ASN A 127 5.42 -4.22 2.15
C ASN A 127 6.81 -4.78 1.79
N GLU A 128 6.93 -6.08 1.46
CA GLU A 128 8.20 -6.68 1.02
C GLU A 128 8.72 -6.01 -0.25
N MET A 129 7.82 -5.69 -1.19
CA MET A 129 8.19 -4.92 -2.38
C MET A 129 8.73 -3.54 -2.02
N LEU A 130 8.13 -2.82 -1.07
CA LEU A 130 8.66 -1.52 -0.65
C LEU A 130 10.01 -1.68 0.08
N PHE A 131 10.15 -2.69 0.93
CA PHE A 131 11.38 -2.94 1.67
C PHE A 131 12.54 -3.30 0.76
N VAL A 132 12.34 -4.24 -0.18
CA VAL A 132 13.41 -4.63 -1.09
C VAL A 132 13.87 -3.45 -1.96
N LEU A 133 12.95 -2.61 -2.46
CA LEU A 133 13.33 -1.43 -3.23
C LEU A 133 14.10 -0.40 -2.37
N ALA A 134 13.72 -0.24 -1.10
CA ALA A 134 14.44 0.62 -0.17
C ALA A 134 15.84 0.06 0.11
N ASP A 135 15.96 -1.24 0.39
CA ASP A 135 17.23 -1.93 0.61
C ASP A 135 18.17 -1.74 -0.59
N PHE A 136 17.67 -1.95 -1.81
CA PHE A 136 18.44 -1.66 -3.04
C PHE A 136 18.93 -0.22 -3.09
N LEU A 137 18.04 0.75 -2.86
CA LEU A 137 18.42 2.16 -2.91
C LEU A 137 19.45 2.52 -1.82
N THR A 138 19.40 1.90 -0.66
CA THR A 138 20.38 2.13 0.41
C THR A 138 21.78 1.67 0.01
N GLU A 139 21.93 0.58 -0.74
CA GLU A 139 23.23 0.18 -1.32
C GLU A 139 23.78 1.24 -2.29
N TYR A 140 22.92 2.07 -2.89
CA TYR A 140 23.29 3.19 -3.76
C TYR A 140 23.24 4.55 -3.05
N SER A 141 23.56 4.59 -1.75
CA SER A 141 23.71 5.82 -0.96
C SER A 141 22.43 6.66 -0.83
N PHE A 142 21.25 6.02 -0.87
CA PHE A 142 19.99 6.66 -0.47
C PHE A 142 19.65 6.36 0.99
N GLU A 143 19.28 7.40 1.71
CA GLU A 143 18.88 7.35 3.10
C GLU A 143 17.37 7.55 3.23
N PHE A 144 16.73 6.74 4.07
CA PHE A 144 15.29 6.78 4.32
C PHE A 144 15.01 7.24 5.74
N THR A 145 14.16 8.26 5.90
CA THR A 145 13.51 8.55 7.18
C THR A 145 12.14 7.89 7.18
N THR A 146 11.91 6.92 8.06
CA THR A 146 10.64 6.19 8.13
C THR A 146 9.87 6.49 9.41
N LYS A 147 8.55 6.34 9.34
CA LYS A 147 7.65 6.30 10.51
C LYS A 147 7.13 4.88 10.66
N VAL A 148 7.35 4.30 11.83
CA VAL A 148 6.82 2.98 12.17
C VAL A 148 5.31 3.08 12.39
N VAL A 149 4.55 2.26 11.66
CA VAL A 149 3.11 2.12 11.81
C VAL A 149 2.86 0.91 12.70
N ASN A 150 2.38 1.17 13.93
CA ASN A 150 2.04 0.12 14.86
C ASN A 150 0.88 -0.72 14.32
N GLY A 151 1.12 -2.00 14.07
CA GLY A 151 0.08 -2.96 13.74
C GLY A 151 -0.71 -3.41 14.97
N LYS A 152 -1.78 -4.18 14.75
CA LYS A 152 -2.48 -4.91 15.82
C LYS A 152 -1.52 -5.93 16.46
N LYS A 153 -1.69 -6.29 17.75
CA LYS A 153 -0.81 -7.20 18.52
C LYS A 153 -0.27 -8.37 17.66
N LYS A 154 1.05 -8.60 17.72
CA LYS A 154 1.79 -9.65 16.98
C LYS A 154 1.84 -9.51 15.45
N THR A 155 1.51 -8.33 14.88
CA THR A 155 1.72 -8.05 13.46
C THR A 155 3.05 -7.32 13.29
N LEU A 156 3.84 -7.71 12.29
CA LEU A 156 5.06 -6.99 11.94
C LEU A 156 4.72 -5.53 11.64
N LYS A 157 5.48 -4.60 12.21
CA LYS A 157 5.21 -3.17 12.09
C LYS A 157 5.49 -2.76 10.64
N GLY A 158 4.54 -2.08 10.02
CA GLY A 158 4.79 -1.48 8.72
C GLY A 158 5.69 -0.26 8.90
N GLU A 159 6.44 0.10 7.87
CA GLU A 159 7.15 1.37 7.84
C GLU A 159 6.57 2.23 6.71
N THR A 160 6.56 3.52 6.95
CA THR A 160 6.12 4.52 5.98
C THR A 160 7.26 5.50 5.79
N VAL A 161 7.83 5.53 4.59
CA VAL A 161 8.88 6.44 4.17
C VAL A 161 8.33 7.86 4.21
N LYS A 162 9.00 8.75 4.94
CA LYS A 162 8.65 10.17 5.08
C LYS A 162 9.60 11.10 4.35
N LYS A 163 10.83 10.64 4.12
CA LYS A 163 11.87 11.36 3.41
C LYS A 163 12.83 10.37 2.77
N ILE A 164 13.30 10.70 1.57
CA ILE A 164 14.40 10.03 0.87
C ILE A 164 15.47 11.08 0.61
N ALA A 165 16.74 10.80 0.90
CA ALA A 165 17.84 11.73 0.66
C ALA A 165 19.06 11.03 0.05
N SER A 166 19.84 11.73 -0.77
CA SER A 166 21.16 11.28 -1.24
C SER A 166 22.00 12.51 -1.61
N GLY A 167 23.06 12.80 -0.86
CA GLY A 167 23.81 14.05 -1.02
C GLY A 167 22.91 15.29 -0.92
N ASN A 168 22.88 16.11 -1.97
CA ASN A 168 22.02 17.31 -2.05
C ASN A 168 20.58 17.02 -2.53
N PHE A 169 20.30 15.79 -2.94
CA PHE A 169 18.98 15.38 -3.38
C PHE A 169 18.10 15.04 -2.19
N VAL A 170 16.90 15.62 -2.12
CA VAL A 170 15.92 15.35 -1.05
C VAL A 170 14.52 15.28 -1.63
N ILE A 171 13.77 14.24 -1.25
CA ILE A 171 12.35 14.11 -1.48
C ILE A 171 11.65 13.98 -0.13
N ASN A 172 10.71 14.89 0.16
CA ASN A 172 9.88 14.82 1.37
C ASN A 172 8.51 14.15 1.13
N GLU A 173 7.73 13.95 2.20
CA GLU A 173 6.41 13.32 2.13
C GLU A 173 5.45 13.98 1.12
N ARG A 174 5.47 15.31 0.98
CA ARG A 174 4.62 16.01 0.02
C ARG A 174 5.01 15.64 -1.40
N GLU A 175 6.31 15.64 -1.69
CA GLU A 175 6.83 15.26 -3.00
C GLU A 175 6.62 13.79 -3.30
N ILE A 176 6.73 12.90 -2.31
CA ILE A 176 6.37 11.48 -2.47
C ILE A 176 4.94 11.37 -2.98
N ARG A 177 3.99 12.11 -2.38
CA ARG A 177 2.58 12.08 -2.80
C ARG A 177 2.37 12.59 -4.23
N THR A 178 3.00 13.71 -4.58
CA THR A 178 2.76 14.34 -5.89
C THR A 178 3.54 13.64 -6.99
N LYS A 179 4.87 13.54 -6.85
CA LYS A 179 5.76 12.93 -7.84
C LYS A 179 5.51 11.44 -7.95
N GLY A 180 5.34 10.73 -6.82
CA GLY A 180 5.07 9.29 -6.81
C GLY A 180 3.79 8.91 -7.56
N LYS A 181 2.74 9.72 -7.43
CA LYS A 181 1.49 9.54 -8.20
C LYS A 181 1.71 9.69 -9.70
N GLU A 182 2.40 10.76 -10.11
CA GLU A 182 2.67 11.02 -11.52
C GLU A 182 3.57 9.95 -12.14
N ILE A 183 4.61 9.54 -11.42
CA ILE A 183 5.49 8.43 -11.80
C ILE A 183 4.66 7.17 -11.99
N ASN A 184 3.86 6.78 -11.00
CA ASN A 184 3.08 5.55 -11.06
C ASN A 184 2.17 5.53 -12.31
N LYS A 185 1.50 6.65 -12.59
CA LYS A 185 0.67 6.80 -13.80
C LYS A 185 1.49 6.65 -15.09
N LYS A 186 2.65 7.30 -15.19
CA LYS A 186 3.54 7.20 -16.36
C LYS A 186 4.01 5.76 -16.56
N THR A 187 4.48 5.12 -15.49
CA THR A 187 5.01 3.75 -15.53
C THR A 187 3.96 2.73 -15.95
N LEU A 188 2.74 2.81 -15.43
CA LEU A 188 1.63 1.96 -15.88
C LEU A 188 1.24 2.24 -17.33
N GLY A 189 1.40 3.49 -17.79
CA GLY A 189 1.21 3.87 -19.20
C GLY A 189 2.20 3.18 -20.14
N LEU A 190 3.48 3.04 -19.73
CA LEU A 190 4.51 2.33 -20.51
C LEU A 190 4.18 0.85 -20.71
N LEU A 191 3.55 0.22 -19.70
CA LEU A 191 3.11 -1.18 -19.79
C LEU A 191 1.92 -1.36 -20.75
N GLY A 192 1.00 -0.40 -20.78
CA GLY A 192 -0.18 -0.43 -21.65
C GLY A 192 -0.99 -1.73 -21.48
N LYS A 193 -1.17 -2.48 -22.57
CA LYS A 193 -1.84 -3.80 -22.60
C LYS A 193 -0.85 -4.98 -22.67
N GLN A 194 0.45 -4.71 -22.70
CA GLN A 194 1.46 -5.76 -22.80
C GLN A 194 1.51 -6.55 -21.50
N ALA A 195 1.72 -7.87 -21.57
CA ALA A 195 1.81 -8.71 -20.37
C ALA A 195 3.02 -8.34 -19.49
N LYS A 196 4.09 -7.88 -20.13
CA LYS A 196 5.39 -7.55 -19.55
C LYS A 196 6.07 -6.49 -20.43
N VAL A 197 6.80 -5.56 -19.83
CA VAL A 197 7.66 -4.60 -20.55
C VAL A 197 8.97 -4.44 -19.81
N VAL A 198 10.06 -4.32 -20.57
CA VAL A 198 11.36 -3.87 -20.05
C VAL A 198 11.41 -2.35 -20.20
N ILE A 199 11.67 -1.67 -19.10
CA ILE A 199 11.83 -0.22 -19.03
C ILE A 199 13.34 0.04 -18.98
N PRO A 200 13.94 0.57 -20.06
CA PRO A 200 15.35 0.90 -20.08
C PRO A 200 15.69 1.92 -19.01
N ARG A 201 16.93 1.88 -18.52
CA ARG A 201 17.49 2.84 -17.58
C ARG A 201 17.29 4.28 -18.08
N GLY A 202 16.88 5.16 -17.17
CA GLY A 202 16.65 6.57 -17.41
C GLY A 202 15.31 6.92 -18.07
N THR A 203 14.44 5.93 -18.33
CA THR A 203 13.15 6.17 -19.00
C THR A 203 12.14 6.87 -18.07
N ILE A 204 12.07 6.48 -16.80
CA ILE A 204 11.15 7.05 -15.82
C ILE A 204 11.80 8.31 -15.22
N SER A 205 11.75 9.44 -15.94
CA SER A 205 12.26 10.73 -15.45
C SER A 205 11.16 11.59 -14.82
N VAL A 206 11.37 12.00 -13.55
CA VAL A 206 10.55 12.97 -12.79
C VAL A 206 11.42 13.86 -11.86
N PHE A 207 12.74 13.71 -11.90
CA PHE A 207 13.72 14.44 -11.09
C PHE A 207 14.83 14.99 -11.98
#